data_AF-A0A7Y4QNE2-F1
#
_entry.id   AF-A0A7Y4QNE2-F1
#
_cell.length_a   1.000
_cell.length_b   1.000
_cell.length_c   1.000
_cell.angle_alpha   90.00
_cell.angle_beta   90.00
_cell.angle_gamma   90.00
#
_symmetry.space_group_name_H-M   'P 1'
#
loop_
_entity.id
_entity.type
_entity.pdbx_description
1 polymer ?
#
loop_
_entity_poly.entity_id
_entity_poly.type
_entity_poly.pdbx_seq_one_letter_code
_entity_poly.pdbx_strand_id
1 'polypeptide(L)' 'MSEARNRLVALTRELLNEWENTRQYWNDAKSSEFEKRFLNELQSGVNAAVTNIESLERILSKIHNDCD' A
#
# COMPACT_ATOMS: atom_id res chain seq x y z
N MET A 1 -0.96 -14.55 -6.93
CA MET A 1 -0.28 -13.35 -6.39
C MET A 1 -1.28 -12.38 -5.74
N SER A 2 -2.57 -12.53 -6.01
CA SER A 2 -3.66 -11.69 -5.49
C SER A 2 -3.75 -11.65 -3.96
N GLU A 3 -3.46 -12.75 -3.28
CA GLU A 3 -3.50 -12.80 -1.81
C GLU A 3 -2.46 -11.87 -1.16
N ALA A 4 -1.23 -11.86 -1.68
CA ALA A 4 -0.17 -10.97 -1.18
C ALA A 4 -0.51 -9.50 -1.42
N ARG A 5 -1.06 -9.16 -2.60
CA ARG A 5 -1.56 -7.80 -2.90
C ARG A 5 -2.69 -7.41 -1.95
N ASN A 6 -3.68 -8.26 -1.78
CA ASN A 6 -4.84 -7.98 -0.93
C ASN A 6 -4.41 -7.79 0.54
N ARG A 7 -3.47 -8.62 1.01
CA ARG A 7 -2.89 -8.49 2.35
C ARG A 7 -2.12 -7.18 2.51
N LEU A 8 -1.34 -6.76 1.52
CA LEU A 8 -0.62 -5.50 1.54
C LEU A 8 -1.58 -4.30 1.63
N VAL A 9 -2.65 -4.31 0.84
CA VAL A 9 -3.70 -3.27 0.87
C VAL A 9 -4.39 -3.24 2.24
N ALA A 10 -4.74 -4.40 2.79
CA ALA A 10 -5.41 -4.50 4.08
C ALA A 10 -4.55 -3.95 5.23
N LEU A 11 -3.29 -4.36 5.31
CA LEU A 11 -2.34 -3.90 6.34
C LEU A 11 -2.07 -2.39 6.24
N THR A 12 -1.96 -1.86 5.02
CA THR A 12 -1.75 -0.43 4.81
C THR A 12 -2.96 0.38 5.27
N ARG A 13 -4.18 -0.12 5.01
CA ARG A 13 -5.41 0.51 5.50
C ARG A 13 -5.51 0.48 7.03
N GLU A 14 -5.16 -0.65 7.64
CA GLU A 14 -5.12 -0.80 9.10
C GLU A 14 -4.16 0.22 9.73
N LEU A 15 -2.94 0.33 9.19
CA LEU A 15 -1.96 1.32 9.63
C LEU A 15 -2.49 2.76 9.54
N LEU A 16 -3.13 3.14 8.43
CA LEU A 16 -3.67 4.49 8.26
C LEU A 16 -4.82 4.77 9.23
N ASN A 17 -5.65 3.78 9.55
CA ASN A 17 -6.70 3.93 10.57
C ASN A 17 -6.09 4.15 11.95
N GLU A 18 -5.05 3.39 12.32
CA GLU A 18 -4.34 3.59 13.59
C GLU A 18 -3.62 4.95 13.66
N TRP A 19 -3.13 5.45 12.52
CA TRP A 19 -2.60 6.80 12.43
C TRP A 19 -3.65 7.87 12.74
N GLU A 20 -4.87 7.75 12.20
CA GLU A 20 -5.96 8.70 12.50
C GLU A 20 -6.32 8.71 13.99
N ASN A 21 -6.34 7.53 14.64
CA ASN A 21 -6.52 7.45 16.09
C ASN A 21 -5.37 8.13 16.83
N THR A 22 -4.12 7.90 16.40
CA THR A 22 -2.93 8.50 17.00
C THR A 22 -2.95 10.03 16.90
N ARG A 23 -3.37 10.58 15.76
CA ARG A 23 -3.45 12.03 15.54
C ARG A 23 -4.45 12.76 16.43
N GLN A 24 -5.43 12.06 16.99
CA GLN A 24 -6.34 12.67 17.96
C GLN A 24 -5.60 13.12 19.23
N TYR A 25 -4.49 12.46 19.58
CA TYR A 25 -3.68 12.75 20.76
C TYR A 25 -2.34 13.39 20.41
N TRP A 26 -1.82 13.15 19.20
CA TRP A 26 -0.56 13.70 18.69
C TRP A 26 -0.80 14.57 17.44
N ASN A 27 -1.05 15.86 17.64
CA ASN A 27 -1.47 16.80 16.60
C ASN A 27 -0.55 18.02 16.44
N ASP A 28 0.72 17.88 16.85
CA ASP A 28 1.70 18.96 16.76
C ASP A 28 2.40 19.01 15.38
N ALA A 29 3.39 19.90 15.27
CA ALA A 29 4.19 20.01 14.06
C ALA A 29 5.00 18.73 13.75
N LYS A 30 5.32 17.91 14.77
CA LYS A 30 6.08 16.67 14.59
C LYS A 30 5.21 15.55 14.05
N SER A 31 3.95 15.46 14.45
CA SER A 31 3.03 14.49 13.84
C SER A 31 2.78 14.80 12.36
N SER A 32 2.68 16.09 12.01
CA SER A 32 2.59 16.53 10.60
C SER A 32 3.86 16.22 9.79
N GLU A 33 5.05 16.37 10.38
CA GLU A 33 6.32 15.99 9.76
C GLU A 33 6.38 14.47 9.55
N PHE A 34 5.96 13.70 10.54
CA PHE A 34 5.97 12.24 10.50
C PHE A 34 5.06 11.69 9.39
N GLU A 35 3.82 12.18 9.30
CA GLU A 35 2.87 11.79 8.25
C GLU A 35 3.48 12.03 6.86
N LYS A 36 4.05 13.21 6.63
CA LYS A 36 4.64 13.56 5.35
C LYS A 36 5.87 12.72 5.01
N ARG A 37 6.78 12.53 5.95
CA ARG A 37 8.07 11.87 5.70
C ARG A 37 7.98 10.36 5.62
N PHE A 38 7.00 9.75 6.30
CA PHE A 38 6.94 8.29 6.44
C PHE A 38 5.65 7.72 5.89
N LEU A 39 4.48 8.23 6.29
CA LEU A 39 3.20 7.62 5.91
C LEU A 39 2.84 7.90 4.45
N ASN A 40 3.01 9.14 3.98
CA ASN A 40 2.73 9.48 2.58
C ASN A 40 3.68 8.76 1.61
N GLU A 41 4.96 8.68 1.96
CA GLU A 41 5.97 7.95 1.18
C GLU A 41 5.66 6.45 1.17
N LEU A 42 5.32 5.87 2.33
CA LEU A 42 4.91 4.47 2.44
C LEU A 42 3.66 4.18 1.61
N GLN A 43 2.63 5.02 1.71
CA GLN A 43 1.38 4.87 0.95
C GLN A 43 1.65 4.93 -0.56
N SER A 44 2.50 5.85 -1.00
CA SER A 44 2.90 5.97 -2.40
C SER A 44 3.65 4.73 -2.88
N GLY A 45 4.58 4.21 -2.07
CA GLY A 45 5.31 2.97 -2.36
C GLY A 45 4.40 1.75 -2.44
N VAL A 46 3.43 1.64 -1.53
CA VAL A 46 2.41 0.57 -1.54
C VAL A 46 1.56 0.64 -2.80
N ASN A 47 1.08 1.84 -3.18
CA ASN A 47 0.27 2.02 -4.39
C ASN A 47 1.05 1.57 -5.64
N ALA A 48 2.31 1.97 -5.75
CA ALA A 48 3.19 1.53 -6.84
C ALA A 48 3.38 0.00 -6.85
N ALA A 49 3.60 -0.61 -5.68
CA ALA A 49 3.75 -2.06 -5.56
C ALA A 49 2.47 -2.81 -5.98
N VAL A 50 1.30 -2.34 -5.57
CA VAL A 50 -0.01 -2.91 -5.94
C VAL A 50 -0.19 -2.89 -7.47
N THR A 51 0.05 -1.76 -8.12
CA THR A 51 -0.02 -1.63 -9.58
C THR A 51 0.97 -2.55 -10.29
N ASN A 52 2.19 -2.66 -9.77
CA ASN A 52 3.20 -3.53 -10.36
C ASN A 52 2.83 -5.02 -10.23
N ILE A 53 2.27 -5.43 -9.09
CA ILE A 53 1.78 -6.80 -8.88
C ILE A 53 0.65 -7.11 -9.87
N GLU A 54 -0.30 -6.20 -10.07
CA GLU A 54 -1.38 -6.36 -11.06
C GLU A 54 -0.85 -6.50 -12.49
N SER A 55 0.14 -5.68 -12.86
CA SER A 55 0.80 -5.77 -14.17
C SER A 55 1.46 -7.13 -14.37
N LEU A 56 2.21 -7.63 -13.37
CA LEU A 56 2.85 -8.94 -13.41
C LEU A 56 1.81 -10.07 -13.54
N GLU A 57 0.71 -10.01 -12.79
CA GLU A 57 -0.37 -11.00 -12.91
C GLU A 57 -0.98 -11.04 -14.31
N ARG A 58 -1.17 -9.87 -14.93
CA ARG A 58 -1.68 -9.79 -16.30
C ARG A 58 -0.72 -10.42 -17.31
N ILE A 59 0.57 -10.13 -17.18
CA ILE A 59 1.60 -10.69 -18.06
C ILE A 59 1.67 -12.21 -17.91
N LEU A 60 1.70 -12.72 -16.68
CA LEU A 60 1.77 -14.15 -16.42
C LEU A 60 0.52 -14.89 -16.90
N SER A 61 -0.66 -14.31 -16.70
CA SER A 61 -1.92 -14.88 -17.23
C SER A 61 -1.90 -14.94 -18.76
N LYS A 62 -1.35 -13.92 -19.42
CA LYS A 62 -1.21 -13.93 -20.88
C LYS A 62 -0.24 -15.00 -21.35
N ILE A 63 0.93 -15.11 -20.73
CA ILE A 63 1.94 -16.14 -21.08
C ILE A 63 1.33 -17.54 -20.92
N HIS A 64 0.57 -17.78 -19.85
CA HIS A 64 -0.09 -19.06 -19.65
C HIS A 64 -1.08 -19.38 -20.78
N ASN A 65 -1.95 -18.43 -21.13
CA ASN A 65 -2.93 -18.59 -22.20
C ASN A 65 -2.30 -18.71 -23.61
N ASP A 66 -1.13 -18.10 -23.84
CA ASP A 66 -0.41 -18.19 -25.11
C ASP A 66 0.34 -19.54 -25.26
N CYS A 67 0.50 -20.30 -24.17
CA CYS A 67 1.18 -21.61 -24.15
C CYS A 67 0.23 -22.82 -24.14
N ASP A 68 -1.06 -22.60 -23.89
CA ASP A 68 -2.13 -23.61 -23.99
C ASP A 68 -2.78 -23.59 -25.38
#